data_AF-A0A832J3E3-F1
#
_entry.id   AF-A0A832J3E3-F1
#
_cell.length_a   1.000
_cell.length_b   1.000
_cell.length_c   1.000
_cell.angle_alpha   90.00
_cell.angle_beta   90.00
_cell.angle_gamma   90.00
#
_symmetry.space_group_name_H-M   'P 1'
#
loop_
_entity.id
_entity.type
_entity.pdbx_description
1 polymer ?
#
loop_
_entity_poly.entity_id
_entity_poly.type
_entity_poly.pdbx_seq_one_letter_code
_entity_poly.pdbx_strand_id
1 'polypeptide(L)'
;VHWHGMHIDGAQDGGPHSPIATDGVLKAELDIDQPAATLWYHSHIHQRTAKHVWFGLAGMLLVDDPGAPDPGLPQTYGVDDIPLVVQDRIFDRGGQMLYAPQGPSRMMGYRGNEILVNGAIRPRATVPAGLVRLRILNGSNARIFHFGFEDGRAFHQVGSDGGLLPAPVRREILSLAPAERAEIVVDFGKGTDVRLLSAPDNNMGMMGGGMMGGRGMMGGGMMRNAAPEPVADGGVFEVMTFAVDKGRTAPVAKLPDTLAGAPVPDFGEPQRRRRFELNMMGGGMMGMMRGGARSMAINGAPMDMAVINQELKLGETEIWEVSADMMAHPFHVHGTSFQVLTLNGRKVDYAGMGLKDVVLVSGTAELLVRVNRKADANQPFMFHCHILEHEDMGMMGQFTVA
;
A
#
# COMPACT_ATOMS: atom_id res chain seq x y z
N VAL A 1 15.39 -1.15 -7.70
CA VAL A 1 14.74 -1.39 -6.39
C VAL A 1 14.18 -0.06 -6.00
N HIS A 2 12.86 0.05 -5.83
CA HIS A 2 12.22 1.29 -5.42
C HIS A 2 12.15 1.39 -3.90
N TRP A 3 12.42 2.57 -3.36
CA TRP A 3 12.37 2.89 -1.93
C TRP A 3 11.04 3.58 -1.61
N HIS A 4 9.98 2.79 -1.50
CA HIS A 4 8.61 3.29 -1.36
C HIS A 4 8.44 4.15 -0.10
N GLY A 5 8.01 5.39 -0.32
CA GLY A 5 7.78 6.41 0.71
C GLY A 5 9.04 7.19 1.10
N MET A 6 10.18 6.94 0.44
CA MET A 6 11.40 7.70 0.66
C MET A 6 11.38 9.03 -0.11
N HIS A 7 11.81 10.10 0.55
CA HIS A 7 11.95 11.43 -0.03
C HIS A 7 13.40 11.59 -0.49
N ILE A 8 13.74 11.05 -1.66
CA ILE A 8 15.06 11.10 -2.30
C ILE A 8 14.93 11.58 -3.74
N ASP A 9 16.03 12.04 -4.34
CA ASP A 9 16.06 12.45 -5.74
C ASP A 9 15.74 11.27 -6.69
N GLY A 10 15.16 11.59 -7.85
CA GLY A 10 14.72 10.62 -8.85
C GLY A 10 15.85 9.69 -9.31
N ALA A 11 17.09 10.17 -9.32
CA ALA A 11 18.27 9.37 -9.66
C ALA A 11 18.50 8.18 -8.71
N GLN A 12 17.96 8.21 -7.49
CA GLN A 12 18.06 7.15 -6.48
C GLN A 12 16.73 6.46 -6.21
N ASP A 13 15.61 6.99 -6.70
CA ASP A 13 14.24 6.52 -6.45
C ASP A 13 14.02 5.05 -6.82
N GLY A 14 14.68 4.59 -7.89
CA GLY A 14 14.71 3.19 -8.28
C GLY A 14 13.46 2.69 -8.99
N GLY A 15 12.74 3.60 -9.65
CA GLY A 15 11.67 3.31 -10.60
C GLY A 15 12.13 2.60 -11.89
N PRO A 16 11.24 2.49 -12.90
CA PRO A 16 11.44 1.60 -14.05
C PRO A 16 12.62 1.96 -14.98
N HIS A 17 13.14 3.20 -14.88
CA HIS A 17 14.32 3.68 -15.62
C HIS A 17 15.65 3.25 -15.02
N SER A 18 15.64 2.57 -13.87
CA SER A 18 16.82 2.09 -13.16
C SER A 18 16.85 0.55 -13.01
N PRO A 19 16.78 -0.23 -14.10
CA PRO A 19 16.89 -1.68 -14.01
C PRO A 19 18.31 -2.11 -13.63
N ILE A 20 18.40 -3.12 -12.76
CA ILE A 20 19.67 -3.75 -12.40
C ILE A 20 19.77 -5.05 -13.21
N ALA A 21 20.87 -5.22 -13.95
CA ALA A 21 21.14 -6.46 -14.68
C ALA A 21 21.27 -7.66 -13.70
N THR A 22 21.09 -8.90 -14.19
CA THR A 22 21.11 -10.11 -13.34
C THR A 22 22.40 -10.30 -12.54
N ASP A 23 23.53 -9.85 -13.08
CA ASP A 23 24.87 -9.84 -12.47
C ASP A 23 25.32 -8.41 -12.09
N GLY A 24 24.42 -7.44 -12.22
CA GLY A 24 24.66 -6.05 -11.89
C GLY A 24 24.64 -5.81 -10.38
N VAL A 25 25.40 -4.79 -9.95
CA VAL A 25 25.40 -4.31 -8.58
C VAL A 25 25.00 -2.84 -8.58
N LEU A 26 23.93 -2.51 -7.85
CA LEU A 26 23.60 -1.12 -7.55
C LEU A 26 24.30 -0.71 -6.24
N LYS A 27 25.05 0.39 -6.30
CA LYS A 27 25.47 1.14 -5.11
C LYS A 27 24.68 2.43 -5.08
N ALA A 28 23.91 2.63 -4.02
CA ALA A 28 23.11 3.84 -3.82
C ALA A 28 23.56 4.54 -2.55
N GLU A 29 23.66 5.86 -2.63
CA GLU A 29 23.79 6.74 -1.49
C GLU A 29 22.45 7.48 -1.35
N LEU A 30 21.79 7.29 -0.21
CA LEU A 30 20.44 7.79 0.03
C LEU A 30 20.54 8.94 1.02
N ASP A 31 20.29 10.16 0.54
CA ASP A 31 20.22 11.35 1.38
C ASP A 31 18.83 11.45 2.01
N ILE A 32 18.64 10.72 3.11
CA ILE A 32 17.35 10.62 3.80
C ILE A 32 17.15 11.86 4.65
N ASP A 33 16.24 12.72 4.21
CA ASP A 33 15.79 13.89 4.95
C ASP A 33 14.25 13.93 4.91
N GLN A 34 13.69 13.19 5.86
CA GLN A 34 12.25 13.04 6.12
C GLN A 34 12.02 12.60 7.58
N PRO A 35 10.80 12.76 8.12
CA PRO A 35 10.45 12.27 9.46
C PRO A 35 10.58 10.75 9.60
N ALA A 36 10.69 10.28 10.85
CA ALA A 36 10.63 8.86 11.17
C ALA A 36 9.35 8.21 10.63
N ALA A 37 9.49 7.08 9.93
CA ALA A 37 8.38 6.39 9.28
C ALA A 37 8.68 4.92 9.01
N THR A 38 7.61 4.12 8.88
CA THR A 38 7.68 2.77 8.33
C THR A 38 7.60 2.83 6.81
N LEU A 39 8.76 2.70 6.15
CA LEU A 39 8.91 2.59 4.71
C LEU A 39 9.03 1.13 4.28
N TRP A 40 9.19 0.91 2.99
CA TRP A 40 9.50 -0.41 2.45
C TRP A 40 10.21 -0.26 1.10
N TYR A 41 10.78 -1.35 0.60
CA TYR A 41 11.41 -1.39 -0.70
C TYR A 41 10.89 -2.60 -1.48
N HIS A 42 10.81 -2.46 -2.80
CA HIS A 42 10.39 -3.55 -3.67
C HIS A 42 10.96 -3.43 -5.08
N SER A 43 10.78 -4.48 -5.89
CA SER A 43 11.04 -4.39 -7.33
C SER A 43 10.07 -3.44 -8.00
N HIS A 44 10.54 -2.61 -8.93
CA HIS A 44 9.74 -1.67 -9.73
C HIS A 44 10.16 -1.74 -11.21
N ILE A 45 10.24 -2.98 -11.71
CA ILE A 45 10.73 -3.26 -13.07
C ILE A 45 9.53 -3.18 -14.01
N HIS A 46 9.64 -2.37 -15.05
CA HIS A 46 8.56 -2.17 -16.01
C HIS A 46 7.94 -3.50 -16.50
N GLN A 47 6.62 -3.64 -16.32
CA GLN A 47 5.81 -4.80 -16.70
C GLN A 47 6.17 -6.13 -15.99
N ARG A 48 6.95 -6.06 -14.91
CA ARG A 48 7.35 -7.22 -14.12
C ARG A 48 7.28 -6.96 -12.62
N THR A 49 6.84 -5.78 -12.18
CA THR A 49 6.73 -5.41 -10.77
C THR A 49 5.89 -6.45 -10.02
N ALA A 50 4.71 -6.75 -10.54
CA ALA A 50 3.75 -7.65 -9.90
C ALA A 50 4.32 -9.05 -9.72
N LYS A 51 4.99 -9.57 -10.76
CA LYS A 51 5.64 -10.89 -10.71
C LYS A 51 6.80 -10.92 -9.71
N HIS A 52 7.65 -9.90 -9.73
CA HIS A 52 8.83 -9.85 -8.86
C HIS A 52 8.45 -9.73 -7.38
N VAL A 53 7.48 -8.88 -7.06
CA VAL A 53 6.95 -8.75 -5.69
C VAL A 53 6.27 -10.04 -5.24
N TRP A 54 5.50 -10.69 -6.12
CA TRP A 54 4.89 -11.98 -5.82
C TRP A 54 5.92 -13.03 -5.38
N PHE A 55 7.04 -13.13 -6.08
CA PHE A 55 8.11 -14.07 -5.73
C PHE A 55 9.05 -13.60 -4.61
N GLY A 56 8.72 -12.49 -3.92
CA GLY A 56 9.33 -12.12 -2.65
C GLY A 56 10.29 -10.93 -2.69
N LEU A 57 10.40 -10.20 -3.81
CA LEU A 57 11.23 -8.98 -3.88
C LEU A 57 10.51 -7.77 -3.23
N ALA A 58 10.28 -7.85 -1.93
CA ALA A 58 9.78 -6.79 -1.07
C ALA A 58 10.34 -6.93 0.36
N GLY A 59 10.61 -5.81 1.03
CA GLY A 59 11.08 -5.78 2.41
C GLY A 59 10.75 -4.47 3.10
N MET A 60 10.58 -4.50 4.43
CA MET A 60 10.32 -3.29 5.22
C MET A 60 11.61 -2.50 5.48
N LEU A 61 11.51 -1.19 5.58
CA LEU A 61 12.59 -0.27 5.90
C LEU A 61 12.12 0.70 6.99
N LEU A 62 12.78 0.71 8.14
CA LEU A 62 12.44 1.63 9.23
C LEU A 62 13.40 2.82 9.19
N VAL A 63 12.82 4.02 9.10
CA VAL A 63 13.56 5.28 9.23
C VAL A 63 13.29 5.83 10.62
N ASP A 64 14.35 6.04 11.40
CA ASP A 64 14.31 6.70 12.70
C ASP A 64 14.90 8.11 12.56
N ASP A 65 14.32 9.06 13.29
CA ASP A 65 14.80 10.44 13.37
C ASP A 65 15.44 10.66 14.75
N PRO A 66 16.77 10.65 14.87
CA PRO A 66 17.46 10.83 16.15
C PRO A 66 17.30 12.25 16.72
N GLY A 67 16.85 13.21 15.93
CA GLY A 67 16.55 14.57 16.36
C GLY A 67 15.11 14.74 16.87
N ALA A 68 14.22 13.79 16.59
CA ALA A 68 12.84 13.84 17.04
C ALA A 68 12.71 13.51 18.54
N PRO A 69 11.79 14.18 19.27
CA PRO A 69 11.48 13.81 20.64
C PRO A 69 10.83 12.42 20.72
N ASP A 70 11.08 11.70 21.82
CA ASP A 70 10.48 10.38 22.06
C ASP A 70 8.95 10.46 22.08
N PRO A 71 8.25 9.70 21.21
CA PRO A 71 6.79 9.72 21.13
C PRO A 71 6.11 8.95 22.29
N GLY A 72 6.84 8.31 23.19
CA GLY A 72 6.29 7.53 24.30
C GLY A 72 5.62 6.24 23.87
N LEU A 73 6.09 5.62 22.78
CA LEU A 73 5.54 4.41 22.18
C LEU A 73 6.41 3.17 22.49
N PRO A 74 5.84 1.94 22.43
CA PRO A 74 6.66 0.73 22.38
C PRO A 74 7.65 0.79 21.21
N GLN A 75 8.91 0.42 21.47
CA GLN A 75 10.04 0.65 20.55
C GLN A 75 11.15 -0.41 20.63
N THR A 76 10.90 -1.53 21.32
CA THR A 76 11.84 -2.66 21.39
C THR A 76 11.54 -3.61 20.23
N TYR A 77 12.31 -3.47 19.15
CA TYR A 77 12.14 -4.24 17.92
C TYR A 77 12.06 -5.76 18.19
N GLY A 78 11.01 -6.40 17.66
CA GLY A 78 10.77 -7.83 17.78
C GLY A 78 10.26 -8.30 19.15
N VAL A 79 10.06 -7.37 20.10
CA VAL A 79 9.51 -7.66 21.43
C VAL A 79 8.16 -6.99 21.62
N ASP A 80 8.13 -5.66 21.61
CA ASP A 80 6.93 -4.85 21.75
C ASP A 80 6.74 -3.85 20.58
N ASP A 81 7.67 -3.83 19.62
CA ASP A 81 7.56 -3.15 18.34
C ASP A 81 7.80 -4.17 17.22
N ILE A 82 6.73 -4.57 16.53
CA ILE A 82 6.75 -5.75 15.65
C ILE A 82 6.36 -5.35 14.22
N PRO A 83 7.26 -5.55 13.22
CA PRO A 83 6.91 -5.36 11.83
C PRO A 83 6.06 -6.51 11.30
N LEU A 84 5.01 -6.20 10.57
CA LEU A 84 4.07 -7.15 9.96
C LEU A 84 3.91 -6.83 8.46
N VAL A 85 4.68 -7.51 7.62
CA VAL A 85 4.52 -7.49 6.16
C VAL A 85 3.46 -8.54 5.79
N VAL A 86 2.24 -8.08 5.50
CA VAL A 86 1.10 -8.95 5.20
C VAL A 86 0.96 -9.13 3.69
N GLN A 87 0.94 -10.38 3.23
CA GLN A 87 0.91 -10.75 1.82
C GLN A 87 -0.06 -11.91 1.58
N ASP A 88 -0.63 -12.04 0.38
CA ASP A 88 -1.37 -13.22 -0.03
C ASP A 88 -0.71 -13.95 -1.21
N ARG A 89 -0.74 -15.28 -1.21
CA ARG A 89 -0.11 -16.13 -2.24
C ARG A 89 -0.98 -17.33 -2.61
N ILE A 90 -0.60 -17.98 -3.71
CA ILE A 90 -1.12 -19.27 -4.14
C ILE A 90 0.05 -20.24 -4.20
N PHE A 91 -0.14 -21.45 -3.68
CA PHE A 91 0.81 -22.53 -3.78
C PHE A 91 0.20 -23.71 -4.54
N ASP A 92 1.00 -24.39 -5.35
CA ASP A 92 0.60 -25.67 -5.91
C ASP A 92 0.68 -26.81 -4.88
N ARG A 93 0.28 -28.02 -5.28
CA ARG A 93 0.36 -29.21 -4.41
C ARG A 93 1.78 -29.60 -4.01
N GLY A 94 2.80 -29.11 -4.73
CA GLY A 94 4.21 -29.28 -4.43
C GLY A 94 4.77 -28.19 -3.51
N GLY A 95 3.96 -27.21 -3.09
CA GLY A 95 4.38 -26.09 -2.25
C GLY A 95 5.13 -25.00 -3.01
N GLN A 96 5.08 -24.97 -4.35
CA GLN A 96 5.67 -23.91 -5.15
C GLN A 96 4.70 -22.74 -5.30
N MET A 97 5.20 -21.50 -5.17
CA MET A 97 4.37 -20.31 -5.44
C MET A 97 3.95 -20.26 -6.90
N LEU A 98 2.66 -20.08 -7.15
CA LEU A 98 2.08 -19.91 -8.47
C LEU A 98 1.78 -18.44 -8.75
N TYR A 99 2.21 -17.95 -9.91
CA TYR A 99 1.84 -16.63 -10.42
C TYR A 99 1.41 -16.72 -11.88
N ALA A 100 0.10 -16.77 -12.11
CA ALA A 100 -0.48 -16.88 -13.44
C ALA A 100 -1.77 -16.05 -13.56
N PRO A 101 -1.69 -14.70 -13.42
CA PRO A 101 -2.86 -13.84 -13.58
C PRO A 101 -3.38 -13.89 -15.02
N GLN A 102 -4.66 -14.19 -15.17
CA GLN A 102 -5.34 -14.28 -16.48
C GLN A 102 -6.77 -13.76 -16.42
N GLY A 103 -7.24 -13.19 -17.54
CA GLY A 103 -8.61 -12.71 -17.70
C GLY A 103 -9.07 -11.84 -16.50
N PRO A 104 -10.19 -12.17 -15.84
CA PRO A 104 -10.69 -11.42 -14.68
C PRO A 104 -9.68 -11.26 -13.53
N SER A 105 -8.91 -12.31 -13.22
CA SER A 105 -7.92 -12.26 -12.12
C SER A 105 -6.76 -11.30 -12.36
N ARG A 106 -6.45 -11.00 -13.63
CA ARG A 106 -5.47 -9.96 -13.99
C ARG A 106 -6.11 -8.57 -13.96
N MET A 107 -7.37 -8.47 -14.43
CA MET A 107 -8.11 -7.20 -14.51
C MET A 107 -8.58 -6.67 -13.17
N MET A 108 -8.81 -7.53 -12.18
CA MET A 108 -9.25 -7.11 -10.82
C MET A 108 -8.08 -7.05 -9.83
N GLY A 109 -6.87 -7.36 -10.28
CA GLY A 109 -5.71 -7.63 -9.42
C GLY A 109 -5.67 -9.07 -8.89
N TYR A 110 -4.47 -9.64 -8.87
CA TYR A 110 -4.24 -11.05 -8.55
C TYR A 110 -4.18 -11.25 -7.03
N ARG A 111 -5.00 -12.18 -6.53
CA ARG A 111 -5.13 -12.47 -5.10
C ARG A 111 -4.83 -13.93 -4.82
N GLY A 112 -4.22 -14.17 -3.67
CA GLY A 112 -3.97 -15.48 -3.12
C GLY A 112 -5.04 -15.96 -2.15
N ASN A 113 -5.03 -17.27 -1.88
CA ASN A 113 -5.85 -17.93 -0.87
C ASN A 113 -5.07 -18.20 0.43
N GLU A 114 -3.74 -18.19 0.38
CA GLU A 114 -2.88 -18.30 1.56
C GLU A 114 -2.45 -16.91 2.04
N ILE A 115 -2.61 -16.65 3.35
CA ILE A 115 -2.19 -15.38 3.97
C ILE A 115 -0.86 -15.60 4.68
N LEU A 116 0.10 -14.74 4.35
CA LEU A 116 1.43 -14.72 4.91
C LEU A 116 1.63 -13.44 5.72
N VAL A 117 2.35 -13.58 6.83
CA VAL A 117 2.93 -12.46 7.57
C VAL A 117 4.42 -12.71 7.72
N ASN A 118 5.24 -11.76 7.27
CA ASN A 118 6.70 -11.89 7.24
C ASN A 118 7.19 -13.18 6.56
N GLY A 119 6.49 -13.62 5.50
CA GLY A 119 6.80 -14.82 4.73
C GLY A 119 6.31 -16.16 5.33
N ALA A 120 5.77 -16.16 6.55
CA ALA A 120 5.21 -17.36 7.17
C ALA A 120 3.68 -17.41 6.97
N ILE A 121 3.12 -18.61 6.72
CA ILE A 121 1.66 -18.79 6.58
C ILE A 121 1.01 -18.64 7.96
N ARG A 122 0.12 -17.64 8.10
CA ARG A 122 -0.66 -17.32 9.31
C ARG A 122 0.08 -17.62 10.63
N PRO A 123 1.21 -16.95 10.90
CA PRO A 123 2.10 -17.33 11.99
C PRO A 123 1.50 -17.02 13.36
N ARG A 124 2.16 -17.55 14.39
CA ARG A 124 1.91 -17.19 15.79
C ARG A 124 3.10 -16.38 16.32
N ALA A 125 2.84 -15.19 16.87
CA ALA A 125 3.85 -14.34 17.50
C ALA A 125 3.63 -14.27 19.01
N THR A 126 4.70 -14.33 19.80
CA THR A 126 4.64 -14.14 21.25
C THR A 126 4.87 -12.68 21.60
N VAL A 127 4.00 -12.09 22.42
CA VAL A 127 4.03 -10.68 22.81
C VAL A 127 3.97 -10.52 24.34
N PRO A 128 4.58 -9.48 24.93
CA PRO A 128 4.44 -9.21 26.36
C PRO A 128 3.00 -8.83 26.73
N ALA A 129 2.63 -9.01 27.98
CA ALA A 129 1.40 -8.44 28.51
C ALA A 129 1.53 -6.91 28.64
N GLY A 130 0.73 -6.17 27.89
CA GLY A 130 0.70 -4.71 27.90
C GLY A 130 0.59 -4.12 26.50
N LEU A 131 1.08 -2.89 26.31
CA LEU A 131 1.02 -2.18 25.03
C LEU A 131 2.09 -2.68 24.06
N VAL A 132 1.69 -3.03 22.85
CA VAL A 132 2.57 -3.49 21.78
C VAL A 132 2.25 -2.70 20.50
N ARG A 133 3.29 -2.18 19.86
CA ARG A 133 3.26 -1.51 18.56
C ARG A 133 3.40 -2.54 17.44
N LEU A 134 2.50 -2.48 16.48
CA LEU A 134 2.52 -3.29 15.27
C LEU A 134 2.67 -2.36 14.07
N ARG A 135 3.73 -2.54 13.28
CA ARG A 135 3.99 -1.79 12.05
C ARG A 135 3.51 -2.61 10.86
N ILE A 136 2.31 -2.32 10.37
CA ILE A 136 1.62 -3.13 9.37
C ILE A 136 1.86 -2.55 8.00
N LEU A 137 2.38 -3.39 7.09
CA LEU A 137 2.46 -3.11 5.66
C LEU A 137 1.52 -4.07 4.92
N ASN A 138 0.64 -3.53 4.08
CA ASN A 138 -0.01 -4.34 3.06
C ASN A 138 0.95 -4.51 1.86
N GLY A 139 1.71 -5.61 1.86
CA GLY A 139 2.64 -5.98 0.79
C GLY A 139 2.04 -6.90 -0.27
N SER A 140 0.71 -7.00 -0.34
CA SER A 140 0.02 -7.82 -1.36
C SER A 140 -0.04 -7.11 -2.70
N ASN A 141 -0.14 -7.87 -3.79
CA ASN A 141 -0.25 -7.29 -5.13
C ASN A 141 -1.53 -6.46 -5.31
N ALA A 142 -2.65 -6.92 -4.75
CA ALA A 142 -3.97 -6.35 -5.04
C ALA A 142 -4.95 -6.33 -3.87
N ARG A 143 -4.82 -7.26 -2.91
CA ARG A 143 -5.78 -7.43 -1.83
C ARG A 143 -5.83 -6.21 -0.92
N ILE A 144 -7.02 -5.71 -0.65
CA ILE A 144 -7.25 -4.75 0.44
C ILE A 144 -7.56 -5.55 1.71
N PHE A 145 -6.89 -5.22 2.82
CA PHE A 145 -7.18 -5.82 4.12
C PHE A 145 -7.99 -4.88 5.00
N HIS A 146 -8.84 -5.47 5.83
CA HIS A 146 -9.68 -4.79 6.81
C HIS A 146 -9.44 -5.42 8.18
N PHE A 147 -8.35 -5.03 8.83
CA PHE A 147 -7.84 -5.64 10.04
C PHE A 147 -8.70 -5.33 11.26
N GLY A 148 -9.02 -6.36 12.05
CA GLY A 148 -9.67 -6.26 13.34
C GLY A 148 -9.34 -7.46 14.21
N PHE A 149 -9.53 -7.36 15.52
CA PHE A 149 -9.29 -8.46 16.44
C PHE A 149 -10.55 -9.30 16.66
N GLU A 150 -10.37 -10.61 16.82
CA GLU A 150 -11.50 -11.55 16.95
C GLU A 150 -12.40 -11.29 18.16
N ASP A 151 -11.85 -10.67 19.21
CA ASP A 151 -12.57 -10.32 20.44
C ASP A 151 -13.16 -8.89 20.40
N GLY A 152 -13.08 -8.23 19.24
CA GLY A 152 -13.59 -6.87 19.03
C GLY A 152 -12.82 -5.79 19.79
N ARG A 153 -11.62 -6.06 20.32
CA ARG A 153 -10.84 -5.02 21.02
C ARG A 153 -10.48 -3.89 20.06
N ALA A 154 -10.57 -2.68 20.57
CA ALA A 154 -10.03 -1.51 19.90
C ALA A 154 -8.51 -1.45 20.06
N PHE A 155 -7.89 -0.67 19.18
CA PHE A 155 -6.48 -0.33 19.17
C PHE A 155 -6.35 1.15 18.80
N HIS A 156 -5.13 1.69 18.87
CA HIS A 156 -4.87 3.07 18.50
C HIS A 156 -3.92 3.12 17.32
N GLN A 157 -4.33 3.73 16.21
CA GLN A 157 -3.39 4.08 15.15
C GLN A 157 -2.53 5.24 15.62
N VAL A 158 -1.23 5.11 15.48
CA VAL A 158 -0.22 6.09 15.89
C VAL A 158 0.64 6.56 14.72
N GLY A 159 0.61 5.86 13.59
CA GLY A 159 1.34 6.24 12.38
C GLY A 159 0.61 5.87 11.09
N SER A 160 0.99 6.57 10.03
CA SER A 160 0.55 6.46 8.63
C SER A 160 1.77 6.24 7.72
N ASP A 161 1.58 6.28 6.39
CA ASP A 161 2.68 6.06 5.44
C ASP A 161 3.89 6.97 5.69
N GLY A 162 3.62 8.26 5.94
CA GLY A 162 4.63 9.32 6.09
C GLY A 162 5.03 9.62 7.54
N GLY A 163 4.79 8.69 8.47
CA GLY A 163 5.20 8.82 9.87
C GLY A 163 4.04 8.95 10.86
N LEU A 164 4.35 9.47 12.06
CA LEU A 164 3.41 9.53 13.18
C LEU A 164 2.18 10.41 12.90
N LEU A 165 1.04 10.03 13.45
CA LEU A 165 -0.13 10.91 13.56
C LEU A 165 0.10 11.94 14.67
N PRO A 166 -0.61 13.09 14.69
CA PRO A 166 -0.48 14.06 15.78
C PRO A 166 -0.89 13.52 17.17
N ALA A 167 -1.80 12.54 17.20
CA ALA A 167 -2.28 11.89 18.42
C ALA A 167 -2.74 10.46 18.11
N PRO A 168 -2.80 9.55 19.10
CA PRO A 168 -3.34 8.21 18.89
C PRO A 168 -4.82 8.24 18.51
N VAL A 169 -5.19 7.57 17.42
CA VAL A 169 -6.57 7.52 16.92
C VAL A 169 -7.17 6.15 17.23
N ARG A 170 -8.15 6.10 18.13
CA ARG A 170 -8.85 4.86 18.49
C ARG A 170 -9.61 4.29 17.28
N ARG A 171 -9.40 3.00 17.00
CA ARG A 171 -10.07 2.25 15.92
C ARG A 171 -10.41 0.84 16.36
N GLU A 172 -11.38 0.25 15.68
CA GLU A 172 -11.73 -1.18 15.78
C GLU A 172 -11.44 -1.92 14.47
N ILE A 173 -11.43 -1.18 13.36
CA ILE A 173 -11.09 -1.66 12.02
C ILE A 173 -10.04 -0.74 11.41
N LEU A 174 -8.99 -1.32 10.84
CA LEU A 174 -7.96 -0.64 10.05
C LEU A 174 -8.01 -1.19 8.63
N SER A 175 -8.30 -0.34 7.66
CA SER A 175 -8.26 -0.73 6.24
C SER A 175 -6.94 -0.28 5.63
N LEU A 176 -6.22 -1.18 4.97
CA LEU A 176 -5.01 -0.87 4.22
C LEU A 176 -5.13 -1.45 2.81
N ALA A 177 -5.05 -0.58 1.81
CA ALA A 177 -4.88 -0.95 0.42
C ALA A 177 -3.42 -1.33 0.13
N PRO A 178 -3.12 -2.00 -1.00
CA PRO A 178 -1.75 -2.31 -1.39
C PRO A 178 -0.81 -1.11 -1.23
N ALA A 179 0.36 -1.37 -0.63
CA ALA A 179 1.42 -0.41 -0.29
C ALA A 179 1.16 0.62 0.83
N GLU A 180 -0.05 0.66 1.40
CA GLU A 180 -0.28 1.46 2.59
C GLU A 180 0.38 0.82 3.82
N ARG A 181 0.87 1.69 4.70
CA ARG A 181 1.37 1.33 6.02
C ARG A 181 0.57 2.03 7.11
N ALA A 182 0.43 1.35 8.23
CA ALA A 182 -0.02 1.99 9.46
C ALA A 182 0.66 1.36 10.65
N GLU A 183 0.87 2.18 11.66
CA GLU A 183 1.41 1.74 12.94
C GLU A 183 0.29 1.80 13.97
N ILE A 184 0.03 0.69 14.65
CA ILE A 184 -1.02 0.60 15.66
C ILE A 184 -0.44 0.14 17.00
N VAL A 185 -1.00 0.64 18.09
CA VAL A 185 -0.73 0.14 19.44
C VAL A 185 -1.94 -0.61 19.96
N VAL A 186 -1.69 -1.83 20.41
CA VAL A 186 -2.69 -2.79 20.87
C VAL A 186 -2.40 -3.16 22.31
N ASP A 187 -3.45 -3.24 23.14
CA ASP A 187 -3.34 -3.68 24.52
C ASP A 187 -3.55 -5.20 24.64
N PHE A 188 -2.51 -5.89 25.11
CA PHE A 188 -2.50 -7.32 25.44
C PHE A 188 -2.55 -7.59 26.96
N GLY A 189 -2.77 -6.57 27.78
CA GLY A 189 -2.75 -6.64 29.25
C GLY A 189 -3.79 -7.57 29.87
N LYS A 190 -4.85 -7.93 29.14
CA LYS A 190 -5.82 -8.97 29.57
C LYS A 190 -5.18 -10.37 29.69
N GLY A 191 -4.01 -10.59 29.09
CA GLY A 191 -3.28 -11.87 29.19
C GLY A 191 -3.92 -13.03 28.41
N THR A 192 -4.83 -12.73 27.47
CA THR A 192 -5.48 -13.72 26.62
C THR A 192 -4.93 -13.64 25.20
N ASP A 193 -4.56 -14.80 24.66
CA ASP A 193 -4.26 -14.95 23.24
C ASP A 193 -5.40 -14.38 22.38
N VAL A 194 -5.05 -13.86 21.21
CA VAL A 194 -6.02 -13.26 20.31
C VAL A 194 -5.54 -13.36 18.87
N ARG A 195 -6.48 -13.54 17.95
CA ARG A 195 -6.22 -13.53 16.51
C ARG A 195 -6.48 -12.16 15.91
N LEU A 196 -5.59 -11.77 15.00
CA LEU A 196 -5.81 -10.71 14.04
C LEU A 196 -6.53 -11.31 12.84
N LEU A 197 -7.67 -10.71 12.50
CA LEU A 197 -8.51 -11.11 11.39
C LEU A 197 -8.53 -10.03 10.31
N SER A 198 -8.95 -10.39 9.10
CA SER A 198 -9.35 -9.43 8.08
C SER A 198 -10.77 -9.73 7.61
N ALA A 199 -11.58 -8.70 7.47
CA ALA A 199 -12.84 -8.81 6.72
C ALA A 199 -12.56 -9.03 5.21
N PRO A 200 -13.55 -9.50 4.44
CA PRO A 200 -13.41 -9.72 3.00
C PRO A 200 -13.02 -8.46 2.24
N ASP A 201 -12.18 -8.63 1.21
CA ASP A 201 -11.90 -7.60 0.22
C ASP A 201 -13.07 -7.53 -0.77
N ASN A 202 -13.84 -6.44 -0.69
CA ASN A 202 -15.00 -6.21 -1.55
C ASN A 202 -14.66 -5.39 -2.81
N ASN A 203 -13.37 -5.12 -3.08
CA ASN A 203 -12.93 -4.35 -4.23
C ASN A 203 -12.92 -5.20 -5.52
N MET A 204 -14.10 -5.60 -5.96
CA MET A 204 -14.32 -6.56 -7.07
C MET A 204 -14.90 -5.91 -8.34
N GLY A 205 -15.03 -4.59 -8.36
CA GLY A 205 -15.59 -3.81 -9.46
C GLY A 205 -17.05 -4.12 -9.84
N MET A 206 -17.64 -3.29 -10.70
CA MET A 206 -19.04 -3.41 -11.17
C MET A 206 -19.38 -4.77 -11.84
N MET A 207 -18.39 -5.57 -12.24
CA MET A 207 -18.58 -6.90 -12.83
C MET A 207 -18.82 -8.01 -11.78
N GLY A 208 -18.50 -7.79 -10.50
CA GLY A 208 -18.61 -8.79 -9.44
C GLY A 208 -19.96 -8.83 -8.72
N GLY A 209 -20.72 -7.72 -8.73
CA GLY A 209 -21.92 -7.56 -7.89
C GLY A 209 -23.28 -7.67 -8.59
N GLY A 210 -23.33 -7.69 -9.92
CA GLY A 210 -24.57 -7.40 -10.66
C GLY A 210 -25.17 -8.52 -11.53
N MET A 211 -24.51 -9.67 -11.71
CA MET A 211 -24.94 -10.66 -12.73
C MET A 211 -25.05 -12.11 -12.26
N MET A 212 -24.96 -12.38 -10.95
CA MET A 212 -25.22 -13.71 -10.37
C MET A 212 -26.65 -13.84 -9.81
N GLY A 213 -27.62 -13.10 -10.38
CA GLY A 213 -29.05 -13.23 -10.09
C GLY A 213 -29.84 -14.00 -11.15
N GLY A 214 -29.18 -14.47 -12.22
CA GLY A 214 -29.83 -15.14 -13.35
C GLY A 214 -29.43 -16.61 -13.46
N ARG A 215 -30.34 -17.52 -13.11
CA ARG A 215 -30.28 -18.92 -13.55
C ARG A 215 -30.25 -18.96 -15.08
N GLY A 216 -29.07 -19.13 -15.66
CA GLY A 216 -28.87 -19.33 -17.09
C GLY A 216 -27.89 -20.48 -17.33
N MET A 217 -28.43 -21.67 -17.58
CA MET A 217 -27.72 -22.80 -18.17
C MET A 217 -27.08 -22.36 -19.50
N MET A 218 -25.75 -22.49 -19.64
CA MET A 218 -25.03 -22.86 -20.88
C MET A 218 -23.51 -22.94 -20.62
N GLY A 219 -22.89 -24.08 -20.94
CA GLY A 219 -21.45 -24.15 -21.24
C GLY A 219 -20.49 -24.40 -20.07
N GLY A 220 -20.71 -25.46 -19.28
CA GLY A 220 -19.71 -25.95 -18.34
C GLY A 220 -18.52 -26.58 -19.08
N GLY A 221 -17.31 -26.04 -18.86
CA GLY A 221 -16.09 -26.81 -19.15
C GLY A 221 -14.86 -26.10 -19.69
N MET A 222 -14.59 -24.79 -19.45
CA MET A 222 -13.23 -24.24 -19.64
C MET A 222 -12.85 -23.04 -18.73
N MET A 223 -13.71 -22.62 -17.80
CA MET A 223 -13.49 -21.43 -16.95
C MET A 223 -13.26 -21.79 -15.47
N ARG A 224 -12.41 -22.78 -15.17
CA ARG A 224 -12.04 -23.11 -13.78
C ARG A 224 -10.83 -22.32 -13.24
N ASN A 225 -10.13 -21.57 -14.09
CA ASN A 225 -8.86 -20.92 -13.75
C ASN A 225 -8.95 -19.38 -13.64
N ALA A 226 -10.13 -18.80 -13.39
CA ALA A 226 -10.35 -17.37 -13.63
C ALA A 226 -10.70 -16.51 -12.39
N ALA A 227 -10.94 -17.12 -11.24
CA ALA A 227 -11.16 -16.40 -9.98
C ALA A 227 -10.11 -16.85 -8.96
N PRO A 228 -9.48 -15.92 -8.20
CA PRO A 228 -8.66 -16.31 -7.06
C PRO A 228 -9.52 -17.11 -6.10
N GLU A 229 -9.00 -18.23 -5.61
CA GLU A 229 -9.74 -19.00 -4.60
C GLU A 229 -9.95 -18.12 -3.37
N PRO A 230 -11.18 -18.09 -2.81
CA PRO A 230 -11.44 -17.30 -1.63
C PRO A 230 -10.59 -17.80 -0.46
N VAL A 231 -9.99 -16.88 0.30
CA VAL A 231 -9.20 -17.21 1.52
C VAL A 231 -10.08 -17.93 2.56
N ALA A 232 -11.35 -17.56 2.58
CA ALA A 232 -12.48 -18.23 3.22
C ALA A 232 -13.75 -17.86 2.42
N ASP A 233 -14.78 -18.70 2.36
CA ASP A 233 -16.04 -18.51 1.61
C ASP A 233 -16.72 -17.15 1.89
N GLY A 234 -16.24 -16.07 1.27
CA GLY A 234 -16.72 -14.69 1.44
C GLY A 234 -16.71 -14.16 2.88
N GLY A 235 -16.00 -14.82 3.80
CA GLY A 235 -16.04 -14.54 5.23
C GLY A 235 -14.79 -13.83 5.76
N VAL A 236 -14.86 -13.46 7.05
CA VAL A 236 -13.69 -13.01 7.81
C VAL A 236 -12.66 -14.15 7.88
N PHE A 237 -11.39 -13.84 7.67
CA PHE A 237 -10.31 -14.83 7.69
C PHE A 237 -9.18 -14.41 8.64
N GLU A 238 -8.44 -15.41 9.12
CA GLU A 238 -7.29 -15.20 10.00
C GLU A 238 -6.07 -14.68 9.25
N VAL A 239 -5.42 -13.68 9.82
CA VAL A 239 -4.13 -13.13 9.37
C VAL A 239 -2.99 -13.75 10.17
N MET A 240 -3.08 -13.70 11.50
CA MET A 240 -2.09 -14.28 12.42
C MET A 240 -2.65 -14.39 13.84
N THR A 241 -1.97 -15.15 14.69
CA THR A 241 -2.28 -15.28 16.13
C THR A 241 -1.24 -14.60 17.00
N PHE A 242 -1.66 -13.88 18.04
CA PHE A 242 -0.80 -13.38 19.11
C PHE A 242 -0.95 -14.21 20.39
N ALA A 243 0.17 -14.70 20.89
CA ALA A 243 0.31 -15.42 22.14
C ALA A 243 0.81 -14.49 23.24
N VAL A 244 0.11 -14.37 24.36
CA VAL A 244 0.53 -13.44 25.41
C VAL A 244 1.45 -14.14 26.42
N ASP A 245 2.70 -13.67 26.52
CA ASP A 245 3.64 -14.08 27.56
C ASP A 245 3.36 -13.31 28.86
N LYS A 246 2.67 -13.97 29.79
CA LYS A 246 2.32 -13.42 31.10
C LYS A 246 3.53 -13.18 32.01
N GLY A 247 4.69 -13.76 31.69
CA GLY A 247 5.94 -13.54 32.41
C GLY A 247 6.68 -12.27 31.99
N ARG A 248 6.24 -11.60 30.91
CA ARG A 248 6.83 -10.36 30.40
C ARG A 248 5.81 -9.24 30.44
N THR A 249 6.22 -8.09 30.96
CA THR A 249 5.41 -6.88 30.98
C THR A 249 5.96 -5.89 29.95
N ALA A 250 5.08 -5.29 29.16
CA ALA A 250 5.48 -4.23 28.25
C ALA A 250 5.98 -3.01 29.07
N PRO A 251 7.07 -2.34 28.64
CA PRO A 251 7.64 -1.20 29.34
C PRO A 251 6.71 0.03 29.32
N VAL A 252 5.91 0.19 28.27
CA VAL A 252 4.96 1.31 28.12
C VAL A 252 3.61 0.91 28.71
N ALA A 253 3.22 1.59 29.79
CA ALA A 253 1.97 1.30 30.51
C ALA A 253 0.76 2.08 29.99
N LYS A 254 0.97 3.25 29.38
CA LYS A 254 -0.10 4.13 28.89
C LYS A 254 0.36 4.87 27.63
N LEU A 255 -0.55 5.02 26.67
CA LEU A 255 -0.36 5.91 25.53
C LEU A 255 -0.41 7.39 25.95
N PRO A 256 0.41 8.25 25.34
CA PRO A 256 0.30 9.70 25.53
C PRO A 256 -0.94 10.25 24.79
N ASP A 257 -1.40 11.44 25.19
CA ASP A 257 -2.55 12.09 24.55
C ASP A 257 -2.16 12.75 23.21
N THR A 258 -0.87 13.06 23.01
CA THR A 258 -0.27 13.57 21.77
C THR A 258 1.01 12.81 21.46
N LEU A 259 1.37 12.72 20.18
CA LEU A 259 2.59 12.04 19.75
C LEU A 259 3.66 13.09 19.45
N ALA A 260 4.62 13.22 20.35
CA ALA A 260 5.79 14.04 20.12
C ALA A 260 6.56 13.53 18.89
N GLY A 261 7.12 14.43 18.09
CA GLY A 261 7.85 14.05 16.87
C GLY A 261 6.95 13.75 15.67
N ALA A 262 5.62 13.88 15.80
CA ALA A 262 4.73 13.85 14.66
C ALA A 262 5.02 15.00 13.69
N PRO A 263 5.10 14.74 12.38
CA PRO A 263 5.34 15.78 11.40
C PRO A 263 4.21 16.80 11.39
N VAL A 264 4.61 18.07 11.37
CA VAL A 264 3.73 19.23 11.14
C VAL A 264 4.05 19.77 9.76
N PRO A 265 3.50 19.17 8.69
CA PRO A 265 3.88 19.53 7.34
C PRO A 265 3.37 20.94 7.01
N ASP A 266 4.28 21.78 6.53
CA ASP A 266 3.92 23.05 5.90
C ASP A 266 3.95 22.88 4.38
N PHE A 267 2.75 22.73 3.81
CA PHE A 267 2.56 22.71 2.38
C PHE A 267 2.41 24.12 1.79
N GLY A 268 2.27 25.20 2.55
CA GLY A 268 1.93 26.52 2.02
C GLY A 268 0.66 26.54 1.14
N GLU A 269 0.48 27.64 0.39
CA GLU A 269 -0.69 27.79 -0.48
C GLU A 269 -0.52 27.04 -1.81
N PRO A 270 -1.56 26.30 -2.26
CA PRO A 270 -1.52 25.59 -3.53
C PRO A 270 -1.52 26.58 -4.71
N GLN A 271 -0.56 26.40 -5.61
CA GLN A 271 -0.33 27.28 -6.77
C GLN A 271 -0.92 26.70 -8.07
N ARG A 272 -1.21 25.40 -8.11
CA ARG A 272 -1.72 24.70 -9.30
C ARG A 272 -2.70 23.60 -8.93
N ARG A 273 -3.60 23.28 -9.87
CA ARG A 273 -4.44 22.07 -9.82
C ARG A 273 -4.15 21.17 -11.02
N ARG A 274 -4.11 19.85 -10.78
CA ARG A 274 -3.94 18.82 -11.82
C ARG A 274 -5.01 17.74 -11.67
N ARG A 275 -5.37 17.09 -12.78
CA ARG A 275 -6.35 16.01 -12.81
C ARG A 275 -5.72 14.70 -13.26
N PHE A 276 -6.04 13.63 -12.55
CA PHE A 276 -5.62 12.27 -12.83
C PHE A 276 -6.85 11.35 -12.82
N GLU A 277 -7.15 10.74 -13.95
CA GLU A 277 -8.25 9.78 -14.12
C GLU A 277 -7.66 8.38 -14.25
N LEU A 278 -7.94 7.52 -13.28
CA LEU A 278 -7.53 6.13 -13.28
C LEU A 278 -8.53 5.34 -14.12
N ASN A 279 -8.11 4.93 -15.30
CA ASN A 279 -9.00 4.31 -16.28
C ASN A 279 -8.73 2.82 -16.40
N MET A 280 -9.78 2.04 -16.14
CA MET A 280 -9.87 0.68 -16.62
C MET A 280 -10.21 0.70 -18.11
N MET A 281 -9.66 -0.22 -18.89
CA MET A 281 -9.85 -0.31 -20.36
C MET A 281 -9.28 0.88 -21.15
N GLY A 282 -8.13 1.40 -20.72
CA GLY A 282 -7.35 2.40 -21.46
C GLY A 282 -7.01 1.96 -22.89
N GLY A 283 -6.95 2.91 -23.83
CA GLY A 283 -6.60 2.65 -25.23
C GLY A 283 -7.72 2.09 -26.14
N GLY A 284 -8.96 1.98 -25.64
CA GLY A 284 -10.14 1.62 -26.44
C GLY A 284 -10.07 0.22 -27.09
N MET A 285 -10.73 0.04 -28.24
CA MET A 285 -10.77 -1.25 -28.97
C MET A 285 -9.36 -1.81 -29.32
N MET A 286 -8.37 -0.93 -29.52
CA MET A 286 -6.97 -1.32 -29.76
C MET A 286 -6.30 -1.91 -28.49
N GLY A 287 -6.59 -1.37 -27.31
CA GLY A 287 -6.11 -1.88 -26.02
C GLY A 287 -6.65 -3.28 -25.70
N MET A 288 -7.92 -3.53 -26.07
CA MET A 288 -8.56 -4.84 -25.99
C MET A 288 -7.94 -5.88 -26.95
N MET A 289 -7.65 -5.51 -28.20
CA MET A 289 -7.13 -6.45 -29.21
C MET A 289 -5.64 -6.80 -29.04
N ARG A 290 -4.84 -5.94 -28.37
CA ARG A 290 -3.41 -6.19 -28.09
C ARG A 290 -3.14 -7.02 -26.83
N GLY A 291 -4.13 -7.78 -26.35
CA GLY A 291 -3.92 -8.78 -25.30
C GLY A 291 -3.73 -8.23 -23.89
N GLY A 292 -4.43 -7.14 -23.53
CA GLY A 292 -4.54 -6.66 -22.14
C GLY A 292 -3.30 -5.98 -21.55
N ALA A 293 -2.14 -6.02 -22.20
CA ALA A 293 -0.91 -5.42 -21.66
C ALA A 293 -0.92 -3.87 -21.60
N ARG A 294 -1.92 -3.23 -22.21
CA ARG A 294 -2.13 -1.76 -22.21
C ARG A 294 -3.59 -1.39 -21.91
N SER A 295 -4.30 -2.25 -21.19
CA SER A 295 -5.71 -2.01 -20.86
C SER A 295 -5.90 -1.11 -19.65
N MET A 296 -4.84 -0.67 -18.98
CA MET A 296 -4.94 0.29 -17.88
C MET A 296 -4.22 1.58 -18.24
N ALA A 297 -4.72 2.70 -17.74
CA ALA A 297 -4.23 4.01 -18.11
C ALA A 297 -4.45 5.06 -17.03
N ILE A 298 -3.71 6.16 -17.13
CA ILE A 298 -4.01 7.40 -16.43
C ILE A 298 -4.26 8.49 -17.48
N ASN A 299 -5.36 9.23 -17.35
CA ASN A 299 -5.80 10.23 -18.33
C ASN A 299 -5.92 9.65 -19.76
N GLY A 300 -6.42 8.41 -19.87
CA GLY A 300 -6.63 7.70 -21.14
C GLY A 300 -5.38 7.12 -21.80
N ALA A 301 -4.18 7.40 -21.27
CA ALA A 301 -2.91 6.90 -21.81
C ALA A 301 -2.29 5.81 -20.90
N PRO A 302 -1.92 4.63 -21.45
CA PRO A 302 -1.09 3.68 -20.73
C PRO A 302 0.33 4.20 -20.60
N MET A 303 1.07 3.69 -19.62
CA MET A 303 2.49 4.00 -19.44
C MET A 303 3.29 3.90 -20.74
N ASP A 304 4.08 4.94 -20.99
CA ASP A 304 5.09 5.02 -22.03
C ASP A 304 6.36 5.64 -21.44
N MET A 305 7.44 4.85 -21.32
CA MET A 305 8.69 5.32 -20.73
C MET A 305 9.33 6.48 -21.51
N ALA A 306 8.96 6.70 -22.77
CA ALA A 306 9.47 7.81 -23.57
C ALA A 306 8.70 9.13 -23.36
N VAL A 307 7.63 9.15 -22.57
CA VAL A 307 6.73 10.32 -22.45
C VAL A 307 6.69 10.84 -21.02
N ILE A 308 7.13 12.07 -20.79
CA ILE A 308 6.90 12.76 -19.50
C ILE A 308 5.45 13.25 -19.46
N ASN A 309 4.67 12.76 -18.48
CA ASN A 309 3.25 13.11 -18.39
C ASN A 309 3.02 14.46 -17.70
N GLN A 310 3.86 14.80 -16.72
CA GLN A 310 3.75 16.04 -15.96
C GLN A 310 5.14 16.65 -15.71
N GLU A 311 5.19 17.97 -15.67
CA GLU A 311 6.38 18.72 -15.25
C GLU A 311 6.02 19.55 -14.03
N LEU A 312 6.71 19.33 -12.92
CA LEU A 312 6.53 20.04 -11.65
C LEU A 312 7.71 20.98 -11.40
N LYS A 313 7.46 22.04 -10.63
CA LYS A 313 8.54 22.88 -10.09
C LYS A 313 8.91 22.43 -8.69
N LEU A 314 10.20 22.41 -8.40
CA LEU A 314 10.72 22.05 -7.08
C LEU A 314 10.12 22.97 -5.99
N GLY A 315 9.49 22.36 -4.98
CA GLY A 315 8.87 23.07 -3.87
C GLY A 315 7.54 23.78 -4.17
N GLU A 316 7.02 23.71 -5.41
CA GLU A 316 5.67 24.21 -5.74
C GLU A 316 4.62 23.26 -5.15
N THR A 317 3.64 23.84 -4.46
CA THR A 317 2.51 23.10 -3.91
C THR A 317 1.38 23.05 -4.90
N GLU A 318 0.83 21.87 -5.10
CA GLU A 318 -0.26 21.63 -6.03
C GLU A 318 -1.39 20.84 -5.36
N ILE A 319 -2.62 21.02 -5.87
CA ILE A 319 -3.72 20.11 -5.59
C ILE A 319 -3.84 19.11 -6.74
N TRP A 320 -3.80 17.82 -6.42
CA TRP A 320 -4.01 16.75 -7.36
C TRP A 320 -5.41 16.17 -7.15
N GLU A 321 -6.25 16.27 -8.16
CA GLU A 321 -7.60 15.71 -8.22
C GLU A 321 -7.52 14.33 -8.89
N VAL A 322 -7.59 13.28 -8.09
CA VAL A 322 -7.53 11.90 -8.57
C VAL A 322 -8.94 11.33 -8.60
N SER A 323 -9.29 10.66 -9.68
CA SER A 323 -10.58 9.98 -9.80
C SER A 323 -10.40 8.56 -10.31
N ALA A 324 -11.26 7.67 -9.86
CA ALA A 324 -11.28 6.26 -10.25
C ALA A 324 -12.71 5.82 -10.51
N ASP A 325 -12.89 5.05 -11.58
CA ASP A 325 -14.15 4.41 -11.94
C ASP A 325 -14.05 2.88 -11.84
N MET A 326 -15.20 2.22 -11.95
CA MET A 326 -15.36 0.75 -11.95
C MET A 326 -15.00 0.01 -10.65
N MET A 327 -13.84 0.29 -10.06
CA MET A 327 -13.35 -0.24 -8.79
C MET A 327 -12.49 0.79 -8.04
N ALA A 328 -12.02 0.46 -6.84
CA ALA A 328 -11.12 1.31 -6.08
C ALA A 328 -9.66 1.05 -6.46
N HIS A 329 -8.84 2.10 -6.46
CA HIS A 329 -7.44 2.04 -6.85
C HIS A 329 -6.55 2.73 -5.81
N PRO A 330 -5.57 2.04 -5.18
CA PRO A 330 -4.56 2.69 -4.38
C PRO A 330 -3.66 3.54 -5.29
N PHE A 331 -3.70 4.86 -5.18
CA PHE A 331 -2.90 5.78 -5.98
C PHE A 331 -1.65 6.21 -5.20
N HIS A 332 -0.48 5.89 -5.75
CA HIS A 332 0.82 6.19 -5.17
C HIS A 332 1.50 7.35 -5.92
N VAL A 333 2.26 8.19 -5.19
CA VAL A 333 3.11 9.24 -5.74
C VAL A 333 4.52 9.09 -5.15
N HIS A 334 5.54 9.00 -6.01
CA HIS A 334 6.94 8.86 -5.61
C HIS A 334 7.52 10.18 -5.08
N GLY A 335 8.62 10.08 -4.34
CA GLY A 335 9.48 11.22 -3.96
C GLY A 335 8.89 12.19 -2.92
N THR A 336 7.69 11.94 -2.41
CA THR A 336 7.05 12.79 -1.41
C THR A 336 5.99 12.06 -0.57
N SER A 337 5.57 12.70 0.52
CA SER A 337 4.30 12.45 1.18
C SER A 337 3.36 13.62 0.92
N PHE A 338 2.06 13.34 0.77
CA PHE A 338 1.00 14.30 0.56
C PHE A 338 -0.01 14.28 1.71
N GLN A 339 -0.80 15.35 1.80
CA GLN A 339 -1.99 15.38 2.65
C GLN A 339 -3.23 15.09 1.81
N VAL A 340 -4.07 14.14 2.25
CA VAL A 340 -5.40 13.97 1.67
C VAL A 340 -6.31 15.08 2.18
N LEU A 341 -6.92 15.85 1.29
CA LEU A 341 -7.84 16.95 1.63
C LEU A 341 -9.29 16.48 1.66
N THR A 342 -9.70 15.76 0.62
CA THR A 342 -11.05 15.24 0.49
C THR A 342 -11.07 13.83 -0.09
N LEU A 343 -12.07 13.05 0.32
CA LEU A 343 -12.46 11.79 -0.31
C LEU A 343 -13.94 11.88 -0.65
N ASN A 344 -14.29 11.68 -1.92
CA ASN A 344 -15.66 11.78 -2.44
C ASN A 344 -16.35 13.11 -2.07
N GLY A 345 -15.60 14.21 -2.19
CA GLY A 345 -16.06 15.56 -1.85
C GLY A 345 -16.23 15.84 -0.35
N ARG A 346 -15.91 14.87 0.52
CA ARG A 346 -15.95 15.05 1.98
C ARG A 346 -14.56 15.33 2.50
N LYS A 347 -14.41 16.39 3.30
CA LYS A 347 -13.15 16.69 3.99
C LYS A 347 -12.77 15.53 4.89
N VAL A 348 -11.48 15.19 4.87
CA VAL A 348 -10.89 14.23 5.81
C VAL A 348 -10.12 14.99 6.89
N ASP A 349 -10.06 14.41 8.09
CA ASP A 349 -9.30 14.97 9.19
C ASP A 349 -7.84 14.53 9.11
N TYR A 350 -6.91 15.49 9.09
CA TYR A 350 -5.47 15.21 9.11
C TYR A 350 -5.07 14.44 10.37
N ALA A 351 -5.66 14.74 11.53
CA ALA A 351 -5.35 14.02 12.76
C ALA A 351 -5.68 12.52 12.66
N GLY A 352 -6.66 12.17 11.81
CA GLY A 352 -7.06 10.79 11.52
C GLY A 352 -6.29 10.12 10.36
N MET A 353 -5.78 10.90 9.42
CA MET A 353 -5.21 10.40 8.16
C MET A 353 -3.68 10.44 8.13
N GLY A 354 -3.08 11.47 8.72
CA GLY A 354 -1.64 11.74 8.66
C GLY A 354 -1.14 12.10 7.27
N LEU A 355 0.18 12.04 7.12
CA LEU A 355 0.86 12.14 5.82
C LEU A 355 0.79 10.79 5.11
N LYS A 356 0.41 10.81 3.84
CA LYS A 356 0.25 9.62 3.01
C LYS A 356 1.14 9.68 1.79
N ASP A 357 1.53 8.54 1.26
CA ASP A 357 2.11 8.44 -0.08
C ASP A 357 1.29 7.53 -0.99
N VAL A 358 0.32 6.80 -0.43
CA VAL A 358 -0.68 6.01 -1.13
C VAL A 358 -2.05 6.41 -0.61
N VAL A 359 -3.07 6.49 -1.48
CA VAL A 359 -4.46 6.69 -1.07
C VAL A 359 -5.40 5.81 -1.87
N LEU A 360 -6.31 5.10 -1.20
CA LEU A 360 -7.34 4.33 -1.89
C LEU A 360 -8.40 5.27 -2.49
N VAL A 361 -8.40 5.40 -3.81
CA VAL A 361 -9.37 6.22 -4.55
C VAL A 361 -10.53 5.35 -5.00
N SER A 362 -11.72 5.63 -4.47
CA SER A 362 -12.99 5.00 -4.87
C SER A 362 -14.00 6.11 -5.16
N GLY A 363 -14.02 6.61 -6.39
CA GLY A 363 -14.68 7.87 -6.77
C GLY A 363 -13.66 8.98 -6.94
N THR A 364 -13.59 9.96 -6.04
CA THR A 364 -12.66 11.11 -6.14
C THR A 364 -11.84 11.33 -4.88
N ALA A 365 -10.63 11.87 -5.02
CA ALA A 365 -9.77 12.33 -3.96
C ALA A 365 -9.08 13.65 -4.35
N GLU A 366 -8.94 14.58 -3.41
CA GLU A 366 -8.07 15.75 -3.56
C GLU A 366 -6.85 15.59 -2.64
N LEU A 367 -5.65 15.73 -3.20
CA LEU A 367 -4.38 15.60 -2.51
C LEU A 367 -3.63 16.92 -2.55
N LEU A 368 -3.05 17.35 -1.43
CA LEU A 368 -2.12 18.47 -1.37
C LEU A 368 -0.70 17.91 -1.48
N VAL A 369 -0.04 18.19 -2.60
CA VAL A 369 1.24 17.60 -3.00
C VAL A 369 2.29 18.69 -3.09
N ARG A 370 3.45 18.47 -2.48
CA ARG A 370 4.66 19.29 -2.64
C ARG A 370 5.84 18.33 -2.79
N VAL A 371 6.64 18.50 -3.85
CA VAL A 371 7.82 17.65 -4.09
C VAL A 371 9.07 18.50 -3.93
N ASN A 372 9.92 18.12 -2.96
CA ASN A 372 11.16 18.83 -2.62
C ASN A 372 12.42 18.09 -3.09
N ARG A 373 12.25 17.12 -3.99
CA ARG A 373 13.32 16.30 -4.56
C ARG A 373 13.35 16.47 -6.07
N LYS A 374 14.55 16.47 -6.65
CA LYS A 374 14.75 16.68 -8.08
C LYS A 374 14.53 15.38 -8.84
N ALA A 375 13.97 15.47 -10.03
CA ALA A 375 13.85 14.34 -10.96
C ALA A 375 13.90 14.85 -12.40
N ASP A 376 14.83 14.34 -13.19
CA ASP A 376 14.98 14.73 -14.59
C ASP A 376 14.28 13.74 -15.54
N ALA A 377 14.34 13.99 -16.85
CA ALA A 377 13.67 13.13 -17.83
C ALA A 377 14.30 11.74 -17.99
N ASN A 378 15.54 11.52 -17.52
CA ASN A 378 16.19 10.21 -17.54
C ASN A 378 15.82 9.38 -16.31
N GLN A 379 15.60 10.03 -15.17
CA GLN A 379 15.17 9.40 -13.92
C GLN A 379 13.99 10.18 -13.32
N PRO A 380 12.82 10.16 -14.00
CA PRO A 380 11.63 10.84 -13.50
C PRO A 380 11.05 10.09 -12.30
N PHE A 381 10.21 10.76 -11.53
CA PHE A 381 9.36 10.11 -10.53
C PHE A 381 8.11 9.50 -11.19
N MET A 382 7.48 8.55 -10.49
CA MET A 382 6.24 7.92 -10.95
C MET A 382 5.03 8.33 -10.11
N PHE A 383 3.85 8.28 -10.72
CA PHE A 383 2.57 8.16 -10.01
C PHE A 383 1.78 7.02 -10.64
N HIS A 384 1.19 6.14 -9.84
CA HIS A 384 0.55 4.94 -10.38
C HIS A 384 -0.47 4.31 -9.44
N CYS A 385 -1.27 3.41 -9.98
CA CYS A 385 -2.04 2.49 -9.16
C CYS A 385 -1.12 1.42 -8.56
N HIS A 386 -1.29 1.13 -7.28
CA HIS A 386 -0.52 0.11 -6.57
C HIS A 386 -1.20 -1.27 -6.50
N ILE A 387 -2.28 -1.47 -7.28
CA ILE A 387 -2.63 -2.83 -7.71
C ILE A 387 -1.61 -3.19 -8.78
N LEU A 388 -0.67 -4.08 -8.45
CA LEU A 388 0.55 -4.26 -9.26
C LEU A 388 0.25 -4.78 -10.66
N GLU A 389 -0.81 -5.58 -10.84
CA GLU A 389 -1.24 -5.97 -12.19
C GLU A 389 -1.73 -4.76 -13.00
N HIS A 390 -2.34 -3.76 -12.37
CA HIS A 390 -2.78 -2.54 -13.05
C HIS A 390 -1.61 -1.65 -13.44
N GLU A 391 -0.62 -1.51 -12.55
CA GLU A 391 0.66 -0.85 -12.82
C GLU A 391 1.34 -1.48 -14.05
N ASP A 392 1.55 -2.80 -14.01
CA ASP A 392 2.21 -3.55 -15.09
C ASP A 392 1.42 -3.51 -16.42
N MET A 393 0.11 -3.24 -16.39
CA MET A 393 -0.74 -3.07 -17.57
C MET A 393 -0.89 -1.61 -18.03
N GLY A 394 -0.18 -0.68 -17.39
CA GLY A 394 -0.06 0.70 -17.85
C GLY A 394 -0.73 1.77 -17.00
N MET A 395 -1.30 1.46 -15.81
CA MET A 395 -1.86 2.48 -14.90
C MET A 395 -0.77 3.24 -14.13
N MET A 396 0.15 3.84 -14.87
CA MET A 396 1.31 4.56 -14.38
C MET A 396 1.62 5.71 -15.32
N GLY A 397 2.02 6.84 -14.75
CA GLY A 397 2.63 7.94 -15.46
C GLY A 397 3.87 8.44 -14.74
N GLN A 398 4.61 9.32 -15.39
CA GLN A 398 5.88 9.84 -14.90
C GLN A 398 5.93 11.37 -14.92
N PHE A 399 6.72 11.94 -14.01
CA PHE A 399 6.87 13.39 -13.88
C PHE A 399 8.29 13.81 -13.54
N THR A 400 8.68 14.99 -14.03
CA THR A 400 9.93 15.65 -13.67
C THR A 400 9.71 16.71 -12.60
N VAL A 401 10.78 17.06 -11.88
CA VAL A 401 10.81 18.13 -10.88
C VAL A 401 12.10 18.91 -11.07
N ALA A 402 11.98 20.19 -11.42
CA ALA A 402 13.11 21.09 -11.70
C ALA A 402 13.01 22.43 -10.98
#